data_AF-A0A8I0JLL9-F1
#
_entry.id   AF-A0A8I0JLL9-F1
#
_cell.length_a   1.000
_cell.length_b   1.000
_cell.length_c   1.000
_cell.angle_alpha   90.00
_cell.angle_beta   90.00
_cell.angle_gamma   90.00
#
_symmetry.space_group_name_H-M   'P 1'
#
loop_
_entity.id
_entity.type
_entity.pdbx_description
1 polymer ?
#
loop_
_entity_poly.entity_id
_entity_poly.type
_entity_poly.pdbx_seq_one_letter_code
_entity_poly.pdbx_strand_id
1 'polypeptide(L)'
;MTDAAFYQLGPLREYLEDPTVFEIRINCFQEVICDTFSGRRVVQNAAITADFIRNLAKSLVSSNKLTMQAINDVILPGGIRGVICLPPAVIDGTTAVAFRKDLAADKNLEQLTREGIFSDCRKITGSKQSLTDDDFFLKELHSSEKWPAFLQTAVEKKRTIVICGETGSGKTVLTRALLKSLHKDERVIILEDVHEVTVDHVVEAVYMMY
;
A
#
# COMPACT_ATOMS: atom_id res chain seq x y z
N MET A 1 25.12 2.76 18.28
CA MET A 1 24.16 3.87 18.40
C MET A 1 23.02 3.39 19.28
N THR A 2 22.78 4.08 20.38
CA THR A 2 22.22 3.59 21.65
C THR A 2 20.71 3.36 21.66
N ASP A 3 20.26 2.37 22.44
CA ASP A 3 18.87 1.96 22.75
C ASP A 3 17.87 3.10 23.03
N ALA A 4 18.35 4.28 23.43
CA ALA A 4 17.52 5.46 23.70
C ALA A 4 16.68 5.92 22.49
N ALA A 5 17.15 5.68 21.26
CA ALA A 5 16.40 6.03 20.05
C ALA A 5 15.21 5.09 19.81
N PHE A 6 15.29 3.83 20.28
CA PHE A 6 14.22 2.83 20.15
C PHE A 6 13.13 2.98 21.22
N TYR A 7 13.44 3.59 22.37
CA TYR A 7 12.43 3.86 23.41
C TYR A 7 11.23 4.67 22.91
N GLN A 8 11.43 5.52 21.91
CA GLN A 8 10.37 6.36 21.32
C GLN A 8 9.41 5.59 20.40
N LEU A 9 9.76 4.37 19.99
CA LEU A 9 8.92 3.53 19.15
C LEU A 9 7.75 2.92 19.93
N GLY A 10 7.87 2.86 21.27
CA GLY A 10 6.83 2.40 22.18
C GLY A 10 6.17 1.09 21.72
N PRO A 11 4.84 1.05 21.53
CA PRO A 11 4.11 -0.14 21.11
C PRO A 11 4.50 -0.68 19.73
N LEU A 12 5.25 0.06 18.90
CA LEU A 12 5.71 -0.44 17.60
C LEU A 12 7.01 -1.25 17.67
N ARG A 13 7.68 -1.25 18.83
CA ARG A 13 8.97 -1.90 19.03
C ARG A 13 8.92 -3.39 18.70
N GLU A 14 7.89 -4.10 19.16
CA GLU A 14 7.76 -5.56 18.95
C GLU A 14 7.72 -5.94 17.46
N TYR A 15 7.08 -5.12 16.62
CA TYR A 15 6.98 -5.39 15.17
C TYR A 15 8.26 -4.99 14.44
N LEU A 16 8.91 -3.89 14.85
CA LEU A 16 10.16 -3.43 14.25
C LEU A 16 11.32 -4.37 14.56
N GLU A 17 11.33 -4.97 15.75
CA GLU A 17 12.32 -5.95 16.17
C GLU A 17 12.08 -7.36 15.60
N ASP A 18 10.86 -7.72 15.16
CA ASP A 18 10.56 -9.00 14.51
C ASP A 18 11.36 -9.13 13.19
N PRO A 19 12.32 -10.08 13.08
CA PRO A 19 13.16 -10.23 11.89
C PRO A 19 12.38 -10.75 10.66
N THR A 20 11.17 -11.27 10.86
CA THR A 20 10.30 -11.75 9.77
C THR A 20 9.49 -10.63 9.14
N VAL A 21 9.33 -9.50 9.83
CA VAL A 21 8.60 -8.31 9.36
C VAL A 21 9.54 -7.38 8.61
N PHE A 22 9.14 -6.99 7.39
CA PHE A 22 9.91 -6.08 6.54
C PHE A 22 9.21 -4.75 6.27
N GLU A 23 7.90 -4.69 6.42
CA GLU A 23 7.12 -3.46 6.33
C GLU A 23 6.04 -3.44 7.40
N ILE A 24 5.86 -2.29 8.04
CA ILE A 24 4.85 -2.04 9.06
C ILE A 24 4.00 -0.87 8.60
N ARG A 25 2.68 -1.00 8.70
CA ARG A 25 1.72 0.02 8.28
C ARG A 25 0.62 0.24 9.29
N ILE A 26 0.13 1.47 9.36
CA ILE A 26 -0.98 1.88 10.21
C ILE A 26 -1.83 2.82 9.38
N ASN A 27 -3.03 2.36 9.00
CA ASN A 27 -3.95 3.12 8.15
C ASN A 27 -5.18 3.63 8.94
N CYS A 28 -5.44 3.00 10.08
CA CYS A 28 -6.42 3.41 11.07
C CYS A 28 -5.81 3.21 12.47
N PHE A 29 -6.37 3.90 13.47
CA PHE A 29 -5.90 3.73 14.85
C PHE A 29 -6.27 2.35 15.39
N GLN A 30 -5.49 1.87 16.34
CA GLN A 30 -5.64 0.59 17.03
C GLN A 30 -5.32 -0.66 16.19
N GLU A 31 -4.78 -0.49 14.99
CA GLU A 31 -4.40 -1.58 14.10
C GLU A 31 -2.97 -1.40 13.59
N VAL A 32 -2.26 -2.51 13.45
CA VAL A 32 -0.94 -2.58 12.81
C VAL A 32 -0.95 -3.67 11.77
N ILE A 33 -0.51 -3.33 10.56
CA ILE A 33 -0.36 -4.26 9.46
C ILE A 33 1.14 -4.54 9.28
N CYS A 34 1.52 -5.82 9.31
CA CYS A 34 2.89 -6.25 9.14
C CYS A 34 3.01 -7.13 7.89
N ASP A 35 3.79 -6.70 6.89
CA ASP A 35 4.18 -7.60 5.81
C ASP A 35 5.40 -8.42 6.20
N THR A 36 5.27 -9.72 6.00
CA THR A 36 6.29 -10.72 6.31
C THR A 36 6.52 -11.63 5.11
N PHE A 37 7.59 -12.41 5.13
CA PHE A 37 7.87 -13.37 4.06
C PHE A 37 6.80 -14.46 3.91
N SER A 38 5.98 -14.68 4.95
CA SER A 38 4.84 -15.62 4.93
C SER A 38 3.50 -14.95 4.58
N GLY A 39 3.51 -13.67 4.22
CA GLY A 39 2.32 -12.88 3.92
C GLY A 39 2.03 -11.77 4.93
N ARG A 40 0.92 -11.06 4.68
CA ARG A 40 0.44 -9.94 5.49
C ARG A 40 -0.21 -10.45 6.79
N ARG A 41 0.09 -9.80 7.91
CA ARG A 41 -0.56 -10.00 9.21
C ARG A 41 -1.24 -8.71 9.65
N VAL A 42 -2.47 -8.79 10.12
CA VAL A 42 -3.21 -7.65 10.69
C VAL A 42 -3.34 -7.90 12.19
N VAL A 43 -2.86 -6.96 12.99
CA VAL A 43 -2.76 -7.08 14.45
C VAL A 43 -3.52 -5.94 15.10
N GLN A 44 -4.45 -6.28 15.99
CA GLN A 44 -5.14 -5.28 16.83
C GLN A 44 -4.22 -4.88 17.98
N ASN A 45 -4.00 -3.58 18.15
CA ASN A 45 -3.16 -3.04 19.20
C ASN A 45 -3.71 -1.69 19.68
N ALA A 46 -4.46 -1.71 20.78
CA ALA A 46 -5.12 -0.54 21.36
C ALA A 46 -4.17 0.59 21.77
N ALA A 47 -2.86 0.34 21.91
CA ALA A 47 -1.88 1.37 22.22
C ALA A 47 -1.55 2.26 21.01
N ILE A 48 -1.94 1.86 19.79
CA ILE A 48 -1.76 2.65 18.56
C ILE A 48 -2.86 3.71 18.45
N THR A 49 -2.79 4.71 19.33
CA THR A 49 -3.77 5.80 19.39
C THR A 49 -3.40 6.96 18.47
N ALA A 50 -4.36 7.84 18.20
CA ALA A 50 -4.11 9.08 17.45
C ALA A 50 -3.04 9.96 18.11
N ASP A 51 -3.02 10.03 19.44
CA ASP A 51 -2.01 10.77 20.19
C ASP A 51 -0.63 10.12 20.10
N PHE A 52 -0.57 8.79 20.15
CA PHE A 52 0.67 8.07 19.96
C PHE A 52 1.26 8.39 18.57
N ILE A 53 0.48 8.27 17.50
CA ILE A 53 0.97 8.55 16.14
C ILE A 53 1.40 10.01 15.96
N ARG A 54 0.62 10.97 16.49
CA ARG A 54 1.01 12.38 16.45
C ARG A 54 2.32 12.65 17.20
N ASN A 55 2.49 12.06 18.37
CA ASN A 55 3.70 12.25 19.19
C ASN A 55 4.91 11.56 18.54
N LEU A 56 4.72 10.36 17.98
CA LEU A 56 5.74 9.65 17.21
C LEU A 56 6.18 10.49 16.01
N ALA A 57 5.23 11.05 15.25
CA ALA A 57 5.53 11.87 14.09
C ALA A 57 6.34 13.12 14.48
N LYS A 58 5.91 13.86 15.52
CA LYS A 58 6.65 15.02 16.04
C LYS A 58 8.08 14.65 16.44
N SER A 59 8.25 13.54 17.14
CA SER A 59 9.56 13.08 17.61
C SER A 59 10.48 12.71 16.43
N LEU A 60 9.96 11.92 15.47
CA LEU A 60 10.72 11.50 14.30
C LEU A 60 11.09 12.69 13.40
N VAL A 61 10.13 13.57 13.09
CA VAL A 61 10.38 14.80 12.32
C VAL A 61 11.46 15.65 12.98
N SER A 62 11.37 15.87 14.29
CA SER A 62 12.38 16.63 15.05
C SER A 62 13.75 15.96 15.00
N SER A 63 13.84 14.64 15.20
CA SER A 63 15.10 13.89 15.12
C SER A 63 15.72 13.91 13.72
N ASN A 64 14.90 14.00 12.68
CA ASN A 64 15.31 14.13 11.28
C ASN A 64 15.64 15.60 10.90
N LYS A 65 15.53 16.55 11.84
CA LYS A 65 15.72 18.00 11.62
C LYS A 65 14.81 18.57 10.53
N LEU A 66 13.60 18.04 10.45
CA LEU A 66 12.57 18.45 9.49
C LEU A 66 11.53 19.35 10.18
N THR A 67 10.74 20.05 9.36
CA THR A 67 9.55 20.76 9.80
C THR A 67 8.33 19.87 9.60
N MET A 68 7.43 19.85 10.58
CA MET A 68 6.21 19.04 10.52
C MET A 68 5.32 19.49 9.36
N GLN A 69 4.88 18.54 8.54
CA GLN A 69 3.94 18.73 7.44
C GLN A 69 2.79 17.72 7.55
N ALA A 70 1.84 17.76 6.60
CA ALA A 70 0.80 16.75 6.51
C ALA A 70 1.35 15.39 6.03
N ILE A 71 2.38 15.40 5.18
CA ILE A 71 3.12 14.21 4.73
C ILE A 71 4.56 14.35 5.20
N ASN A 72 5.07 13.38 5.95
CA ASN A 72 6.38 13.46 6.60
C ASN A 72 7.22 12.24 6.23
N ASP A 73 8.21 12.43 5.37
CA ASP A 73 9.25 11.44 5.12
C ASP A 73 10.29 11.49 6.25
N VAL A 74 10.54 10.36 6.89
CA VAL A 74 11.40 10.24 8.07
C VAL A 74 12.30 9.02 7.97
N ILE A 75 13.47 9.10 8.60
CA ILE A 75 14.34 7.96 8.82
C ILE A 75 14.31 7.63 10.30
N LEU A 76 13.93 6.40 10.62
CA LEU A 76 13.92 5.84 11.95
C LEU A 76 15.32 5.29 12.30
N PRO A 77 15.60 5.05 13.60
CA PRO A 77 16.81 4.36 14.02
C PRO A 77 17.03 3.05 13.27
N GLY A 78 18.29 2.74 12.95
CA GLY A 78 18.64 1.56 12.15
C GLY A 78 18.41 1.71 10.64
N GLY A 79 18.16 2.93 10.15
CA GLY A 79 18.02 3.21 8.72
C GLY A 79 16.66 2.82 8.12
N ILE A 80 15.68 2.49 8.98
CA ILE A 80 14.33 2.16 8.57
C ILE A 80 13.69 3.41 7.97
N ARG A 81 13.22 3.31 6.72
CA ARG A 81 12.60 4.43 6.02
C ARG A 81 11.12 4.49 6.38
N GLY A 82 10.61 5.69 6.62
CA GLY A 82 9.23 5.88 7.02
C GLY A 82 8.55 7.03 6.30
N VAL A 83 7.25 6.89 6.07
CA VAL A 83 6.35 7.98 5.74
C VAL A 83 5.21 8.02 6.76
N ILE A 84 4.86 9.22 7.22
CA ILE A 84 3.70 9.46 8.09
C ILE A 84 2.85 10.55 7.48
N CYS A 85 1.65 10.19 7.03
CA CYS A 85 0.61 11.09 6.59
C CYS A 85 -0.40 11.31 7.72
N LEU A 86 -0.69 12.57 7.99
CA LEU A 86 -1.69 13.04 8.95
C LEU A 86 -2.71 13.92 8.23
N PRO A 87 -3.91 14.13 8.79
CA PRO A 87 -4.82 15.15 8.31
C PRO A 87 -4.11 16.52 8.19
N PRO A 88 -4.34 17.27 7.09
CA PRO A 88 -5.35 17.04 6.05
C PRO A 88 -4.94 16.15 4.87
N ALA A 89 -3.72 15.57 4.82
CA ALA A 89 -3.29 14.73 3.69
C ALA A 89 -3.99 13.35 3.61
N VAL A 90 -4.69 12.98 4.68
CA VAL A 90 -5.62 11.86 4.75
C VAL A 90 -6.91 12.34 5.41
N ILE A 91 -8.00 11.59 5.26
CA ILE A 91 -9.28 11.92 5.88
C ILE A 91 -9.16 12.00 7.41
N ASP A 92 -9.98 12.85 8.02
CA ASP A 92 -10.02 13.03 9.48
C ASP A 92 -10.28 11.71 10.22
N GLY A 93 -9.67 11.56 11.39
CA GLY A 93 -9.80 10.34 12.19
C GLY A 93 -8.96 9.15 11.69
N THR A 94 -8.13 9.35 10.66
CA THR A 94 -7.21 8.32 10.13
C THR A 94 -5.75 8.81 10.09
N THR A 95 -4.84 7.93 9.67
CA THR A 95 -3.44 8.21 9.39
C THR A 95 -2.98 7.29 8.27
N ALA A 96 -1.88 7.60 7.57
CA ALA A 96 -1.19 6.61 6.75
C ALA A 96 0.27 6.56 7.16
N VAL A 97 0.66 5.52 7.89
CA VAL A 97 2.04 5.26 8.27
C VAL A 97 2.54 4.07 7.48
N ALA A 98 3.75 4.16 6.93
CA ALA A 98 4.45 3.01 6.39
C ALA A 98 5.93 3.09 6.76
N PHE A 99 6.42 2.08 7.48
CA PHE A 99 7.82 1.92 7.87
C PHE A 99 8.39 0.68 7.17
N ARG A 100 9.43 0.88 6.37
CA ARG A 100 10.09 -0.16 5.59
C ARG A 100 11.49 -0.40 6.12
N LYS A 101 11.72 -1.62 6.61
CA LYS A 101 13.04 -2.07 7.05
C LYS A 101 13.92 -2.33 5.84
N ASP A 102 15.19 -1.95 5.94
CA ASP A 102 16.19 -2.40 4.98
C ASP A 102 16.61 -3.82 5.35
N LEU A 103 15.93 -4.81 4.76
CA LEU A 103 16.37 -6.19 4.83
C LEU A 103 17.43 -6.40 3.75
N ALA A 104 18.55 -5.70 3.88
CA ALA A 104 19.73 -5.96 3.07
C ALA A 104 20.26 -7.36 3.44
N ALA A 105 19.78 -8.37 2.75
CA ALA A 105 20.44 -9.66 2.70
C ALA A 105 21.57 -9.51 1.69
N ASP A 106 22.82 -9.57 2.17
CA ASP A 106 24.01 -9.63 1.32
C ASP A 106 24.00 -10.97 0.56
N LYS A 107 23.24 -11.02 -0.54
CA LYS A 107 23.02 -12.21 -1.36
C LYS A 107 23.77 -12.05 -2.67
N ASN A 108 24.57 -13.06 -3.02
CA ASN A 108 25.19 -13.14 -4.33
C ASN A 108 24.20 -13.69 -5.39
N LEU A 109 24.56 -13.59 -6.67
CA LEU A 109 23.72 -14.06 -7.80
C LEU A 109 23.41 -15.56 -7.73
N GLU A 110 24.33 -16.37 -7.22
CA GLU A 110 24.14 -17.82 -7.08
C GLU A 110 23.04 -18.15 -6.07
N GLN A 111 23.01 -17.43 -4.94
CA GLN A 111 21.97 -17.56 -3.94
C GLN A 111 20.62 -17.11 -4.50
N LEU A 112 20.55 -15.95 -5.13
CA LEU A 112 19.34 -15.45 -5.79
C LEU A 112 18.81 -16.43 -6.84
N THR A 113 19.71 -17.06 -7.60
CA THR A 113 19.35 -18.09 -8.58
C THR A 113 18.75 -19.33 -7.91
N ARG A 114 19.35 -19.82 -6.82
CA ARG A 114 18.82 -20.94 -6.03
C ARG A 114 17.46 -20.65 -5.41
N GLU A 115 17.22 -19.41 -5.01
CA GLU A 115 15.94 -18.93 -4.49
C GLU A 115 14.89 -18.73 -5.60
N GLY A 116 15.25 -18.93 -6.87
CA GLY A 116 14.32 -18.90 -7.99
C GLY A 116 13.94 -17.48 -8.43
N ILE A 117 14.67 -16.42 -8.06
CA ILE A 117 14.29 -15.05 -8.45
C ILE A 117 14.19 -14.86 -9.98
N PHE A 118 14.88 -15.72 -10.74
CA PHE A 118 14.88 -15.72 -12.20
C PHE A 118 13.92 -16.74 -12.83
N SER A 119 13.14 -17.49 -12.04
CA SER A 119 12.25 -18.55 -12.56
C SER A 119 11.21 -18.02 -13.55
N ASP A 120 10.74 -16.79 -13.30
CA ASP A 120 9.71 -16.14 -14.12
C ASP A 120 10.28 -15.13 -15.13
N CYS A 121 11.61 -15.06 -15.27
CA CYS A 121 12.23 -14.18 -16.26
C CYS A 121 11.88 -14.63 -17.69
N ARG A 122 11.20 -13.75 -18.42
CA ARG A 122 10.83 -14.00 -19.83
C ARG A 122 11.72 -13.17 -20.75
N LYS A 123 12.28 -13.82 -21.77
CA LYS A 123 13.00 -13.13 -22.84
C LYS A 123 11.99 -12.41 -23.72
N ILE A 124 12.01 -11.08 -23.73
CA ILE A 124 11.16 -10.29 -24.62
C ILE A 124 11.89 -10.16 -25.97
N THR A 125 11.44 -10.92 -26.98
CA THR A 125 11.96 -10.84 -28.35
C THR A 125 10.87 -10.39 -29.32
N GLY A 126 11.01 -9.17 -29.86
CA GLY A 126 10.13 -8.65 -30.92
C GLY A 126 9.56 -7.25 -30.64
N SER A 127 9.17 -6.54 -31.70
CA SER A 127 8.54 -5.20 -31.63
C SER A 127 7.04 -5.23 -31.32
N LYS A 128 6.42 -6.41 -31.33
CA LYS A 128 5.03 -6.64 -30.91
C LYS A 128 5.00 -7.45 -29.62
N GLN A 129 4.41 -6.87 -28.58
CA GLN A 129 4.15 -7.56 -27.32
C GLN A 129 3.20 -8.74 -27.60
N SER A 130 3.62 -9.96 -27.27
CA SER A 130 2.73 -11.12 -27.32
C SER A 130 1.65 -10.97 -26.24
N LEU A 131 0.40 -11.15 -26.62
CA LEU A 131 -0.73 -11.12 -25.69
C LEU A 131 -0.60 -12.26 -24.68
N THR A 132 -0.90 -11.98 -23.42
CA THR A 132 -1.04 -12.99 -22.37
C THR A 132 -2.40 -13.69 -22.48
N ASP A 133 -2.57 -14.81 -21.78
CA ASP A 133 -3.88 -15.49 -21.69
C ASP A 133 -4.97 -14.56 -21.15
N ASP A 134 -4.63 -13.70 -20.18
CA ASP A 134 -5.53 -12.68 -19.65
C ASP A 134 -5.91 -11.64 -20.73
N ASP A 135 -4.98 -11.26 -21.62
CA ASP A 135 -5.28 -10.34 -22.73
C ASP A 135 -6.24 -10.98 -23.74
N PHE A 136 -6.05 -12.27 -24.06
CA PHE A 136 -6.95 -12.99 -24.95
C PHE A 136 -8.35 -13.12 -24.36
N PHE A 137 -8.45 -13.45 -23.07
CA PHE A 137 -9.73 -13.55 -22.39
C PHE A 137 -10.47 -12.20 -22.34
N LEU A 138 -9.77 -11.10 -22.04
CA LEU A 138 -10.34 -9.76 -22.12
C LEU A 138 -10.81 -9.41 -23.54
N LYS A 139 -10.04 -9.77 -24.57
CA LYS A 139 -10.45 -9.57 -25.97
C LYS A 139 -11.70 -10.36 -26.33
N GLU A 140 -11.82 -11.59 -25.86
CA GLU A 140 -13.00 -12.43 -26.08
C GLU A 140 -14.25 -11.77 -25.46
N LEU A 141 -14.17 -11.38 -24.19
CA LEU A 141 -15.26 -10.68 -23.49
C LEU A 141 -15.66 -9.39 -24.20
N HIS A 142 -14.68 -8.60 -24.64
CA HIS A 142 -14.92 -7.37 -25.41
C HIS A 142 -15.59 -7.65 -26.76
N SER A 143 -15.04 -8.60 -27.54
CA SER A 143 -15.59 -8.96 -28.87
C SER A 143 -16.99 -9.55 -28.81
N SER A 144 -17.36 -10.13 -27.66
CA SER A 144 -18.68 -10.67 -27.37
C SER A 144 -19.61 -9.64 -26.69
N GLU A 145 -19.19 -8.38 -26.57
CA GLU A 145 -19.96 -7.29 -25.94
C GLU A 145 -20.38 -7.57 -24.49
N LYS A 146 -19.63 -8.42 -23.77
CA LYS A 146 -19.89 -8.76 -22.36
C LYS A 146 -19.31 -7.70 -21.43
N TRP A 147 -19.76 -6.46 -21.56
CA TRP A 147 -19.16 -5.29 -20.90
C TRP A 147 -19.00 -5.40 -19.38
N PRO A 148 -20.01 -5.88 -18.60
CA PRO A 148 -19.84 -6.01 -17.15
C PRO A 148 -18.73 -7.00 -16.78
N ALA A 149 -18.70 -8.16 -17.44
CA ALA A 149 -17.68 -9.18 -17.22
C ALA A 149 -16.31 -8.67 -17.67
N PHE A 150 -16.23 -7.98 -18.83
CA PHE A 150 -15.00 -7.37 -19.31
C PHE A 150 -14.40 -6.41 -18.28
N LEU A 151 -15.21 -5.49 -17.75
CA LEU A 151 -14.74 -4.49 -16.78
C LEU A 151 -14.37 -5.13 -15.44
N GLN A 152 -15.19 -6.07 -14.94
CA GLN A 152 -14.89 -6.80 -13.71
C GLN A 152 -13.57 -7.59 -13.85
N THR A 153 -13.42 -8.35 -14.92
CA THR A 153 -12.18 -9.09 -15.20
C THR A 153 -10.99 -8.13 -15.37
N ALA A 154 -11.17 -6.96 -15.98
CA ALA A 154 -10.09 -5.97 -16.10
C ALA A 154 -9.60 -5.50 -14.72
N VAL A 155 -10.51 -5.29 -13.76
CA VAL A 155 -10.17 -4.97 -12.36
C VAL A 155 -9.45 -6.15 -11.69
N GLU A 156 -10.00 -7.35 -11.77
CA GLU A 156 -9.44 -8.57 -11.18
C GLU A 156 -8.02 -8.89 -11.72
N LYS A 157 -7.79 -8.60 -13.00
CA LYS A 157 -6.49 -8.77 -13.67
C LYS A 157 -5.58 -7.55 -13.56
N LYS A 158 -5.89 -6.61 -12.66
CA LYS A 158 -5.08 -5.43 -12.30
C LYS A 158 -4.69 -4.59 -13.52
N ARG A 159 -5.61 -4.45 -14.48
CA ARG A 159 -5.40 -3.59 -15.64
C ARG A 159 -5.56 -2.12 -15.26
N THR A 160 -4.75 -1.27 -15.87
CA THR A 160 -4.95 0.18 -15.79
C THR A 160 -6.20 0.55 -16.57
N ILE A 161 -7.18 1.12 -15.88
CA ILE A 161 -8.46 1.54 -16.45
C ILE A 161 -8.58 3.06 -16.27
N VAL A 162 -8.91 3.76 -17.35
CA VAL A 162 -9.23 5.19 -17.34
C VAL A 162 -10.69 5.35 -17.73
N ILE A 163 -11.50 5.93 -16.84
CA ILE A 163 -12.92 6.19 -17.09
C ILE A 163 -13.07 7.64 -17.57
N CYS A 164 -13.48 7.80 -18.82
CA CYS A 164 -13.64 9.10 -19.48
C CYS A 164 -15.12 9.44 -19.72
N GLY A 165 -15.45 10.73 -19.69
CA GLY A 165 -16.81 11.21 -19.96
C GLY A 165 -17.01 12.65 -19.46
N GLU A 166 -18.06 13.32 -19.95
CA GLU A 166 -18.42 14.69 -19.56
C GLU A 166 -18.73 14.82 -18.07
N THR A 167 -18.78 16.04 -17.53
CA THR A 167 -19.22 16.29 -16.15
C THR A 167 -20.65 15.78 -15.96
N GLY A 168 -20.91 15.06 -14.86
CA GLY A 168 -22.23 14.47 -14.60
C GLY A 168 -22.54 13.16 -15.32
N SER A 169 -21.64 12.62 -16.15
CA SER A 169 -21.85 11.35 -16.88
C SER A 169 -21.80 10.07 -16.03
N GLY A 170 -21.62 10.18 -14.71
CA GLY A 170 -21.59 9.01 -13.81
C GLY A 170 -20.22 8.32 -13.70
N LYS A 171 -19.12 9.00 -14.03
CA LYS A 171 -17.75 8.43 -13.89
C LYS A 171 -17.47 7.87 -12.50
N THR A 172 -17.68 8.66 -11.44
CA THR A 172 -17.50 8.22 -10.05
C THR A 172 -18.40 7.04 -9.72
N VAL A 173 -19.64 7.02 -10.23
CA VAL A 173 -20.58 5.91 -10.03
C VAL A 173 -20.02 4.61 -10.61
N LEU A 174 -19.46 4.65 -11.82
CA LEU A 174 -18.81 3.50 -12.43
C LEU A 174 -17.56 3.09 -11.65
N THR A 175 -16.69 4.03 -11.27
CA THR A 175 -15.51 3.75 -10.43
C THR A 175 -15.91 3.02 -9.15
N ARG A 176 -16.91 3.51 -8.42
CA ARG A 176 -17.42 2.89 -7.19
C ARG A 176 -17.94 1.48 -7.44
N ALA A 177 -18.62 1.23 -8.56
CA ALA A 177 -19.11 -0.10 -8.91
C ALA A 177 -17.95 -1.06 -9.19
N LEU A 178 -16.92 -0.62 -9.91
CA LEU A 178 -15.74 -1.44 -10.21
C LEU A 178 -14.93 -1.78 -8.96
N LEU A 179 -14.77 -0.82 -8.04
CA LEU A 179 -14.02 -1.03 -6.80
C LEU A 179 -14.65 -2.07 -5.87
N LYS A 180 -15.96 -2.37 -6.00
CA LYS A 180 -16.61 -3.48 -5.28
C LYS A 180 -16.13 -4.86 -5.72
N SER A 181 -15.45 -4.95 -6.87
CA SER A 181 -14.90 -6.21 -7.39
C SER A 181 -13.49 -6.49 -6.85
N LEU A 182 -12.92 -5.59 -6.05
CA LEU A 182 -11.61 -5.81 -5.46
C LEU A 182 -11.66 -6.96 -4.47
N HIS A 183 -10.61 -7.79 -4.49
CA HIS A 183 -10.47 -8.82 -3.48
C HIS A 183 -10.20 -8.18 -2.11
N LYS A 184 -10.80 -8.72 -1.06
CA LYS A 184 -10.69 -8.18 0.31
C LYS A 184 -9.25 -8.01 0.81
N ASP A 185 -8.33 -8.84 0.31
CA ASP A 185 -6.92 -8.87 0.74
C ASP A 185 -6.02 -7.91 -0.07
N GLU A 186 -6.58 -7.17 -1.04
CA GLU A 186 -5.83 -6.12 -1.73
C GLU A 186 -5.45 -4.98 -0.76
N ARG A 187 -4.44 -4.21 -1.13
CA ARG A 187 -4.11 -2.93 -0.48
C ARG A 187 -4.50 -1.82 -1.43
N VAL A 188 -5.35 -0.91 -0.98
CA VAL A 188 -5.92 0.15 -1.81
C VAL A 188 -5.55 1.51 -1.22
N ILE A 189 -5.01 2.38 -2.05
CA ILE A 189 -4.83 3.79 -1.72
C ILE A 189 -5.72 4.57 -2.67
N ILE A 190 -6.63 5.36 -2.12
CA ILE A 190 -7.55 6.24 -2.85
C ILE A 190 -7.08 7.67 -2.61
N LEU A 191 -6.96 8.45 -3.69
CA LEU A 191 -6.52 9.83 -3.66
C LEU A 191 -7.57 10.69 -4.36
N GLU A 192 -8.21 11.58 -3.61
CA GLU A 192 -9.33 12.41 -4.09
C GLU A 192 -9.21 13.86 -3.57
N ASP A 193 -9.84 14.82 -4.24
CA ASP A 193 -9.99 16.19 -3.73
C ASP A 193 -11.18 16.29 -2.76
N VAL A 194 -12.25 15.54 -3.06
CA VAL A 194 -13.42 15.33 -2.21
C VAL A 194 -13.59 13.83 -2.00
N HIS A 195 -13.71 13.41 -0.74
CA HIS A 195 -13.87 12.00 -0.41
C HIS A 195 -15.25 11.47 -0.85
N GLU A 196 -15.33 10.86 -2.03
CA GLU A 196 -16.56 10.32 -2.61
C GLU A 196 -16.58 8.79 -2.62
N VAL A 197 -15.42 8.13 -2.50
CA VAL A 197 -15.27 6.69 -2.74
C VAL A 197 -14.77 5.95 -1.49
N THR A 198 -15.47 4.87 -1.12
CA THR A 198 -15.08 3.97 -0.03
C THR A 198 -14.98 2.52 -0.51
N VAL A 199 -14.13 1.74 0.16
CA VAL A 199 -13.90 0.30 -0.11
C VAL A 199 -13.95 -0.52 1.19
N ASP A 200 -15.08 -0.43 1.91
CA ASP A 200 -15.24 -0.98 3.26
C ASP A 200 -15.08 -2.51 3.39
N HIS A 201 -15.13 -3.23 2.26
CA HIS A 201 -14.93 -4.68 2.18
C HIS A 201 -13.45 -5.08 2.04
N VAL A 202 -12.57 -4.11 1.76
CA VAL A 202 -11.12 -4.32 1.67
C VAL A 202 -10.52 -4.11 3.06
N VAL A 203 -9.65 -5.04 3.46
CA VAL A 203 -9.01 -5.04 4.78
C VAL A 203 -8.05 -3.87 4.93
N GLU A 204 -7.34 -3.51 3.86
CA GLU A 204 -6.33 -2.45 3.90
C GLU A 204 -6.64 -1.33 2.90
N ALA A 205 -7.23 -0.24 3.40
CA ALA A 205 -7.55 0.95 2.62
C ALA A 205 -6.94 2.22 3.24
N VAL A 206 -6.44 3.12 2.40
CA VAL A 206 -5.97 4.46 2.78
C VAL A 206 -6.69 5.49 1.92
N TYR A 207 -7.21 6.54 2.56
CA TYR A 207 -7.92 7.63 1.89
C TYR A 207 -7.10 8.92 2.04
N MET A 208 -6.41 9.29 0.96
CA MET A 208 -5.57 10.48 0.86
C MET A 208 -6.31 11.63 0.19
N MET A 209 -5.92 12.85 0.55
CA MET A 209 -6.45 14.10 -0.01
C MET A 209 -5.33 14.92 -0.67
N TYR A 210 -5.63 15.68 -1.73
CA TYR A 210 -4.66 16.58 -2.40
C TYR A 210 -5.19 18.01 -2.59
#